data_AF-A0A656JVK4-F1
#
_entry.id   AF-A0A656JVK4-F1
#
_cell.length_a   1.000
_cell.length_b   1.000
_cell.length_c   1.000
_cell.angle_alpha   90.00
_cell.angle_beta   90.00
_cell.angle_gamma   90.00
#
_symmetry.space_group_name_H-M   'P 1'
#
loop_
_entity.id
_entity.type
_entity.pdbx_description
1 polymer ?
#
loop_
_entity_poly.entity_id
_entity_poly.type
_entity_poly.pdbx_seq_one_letter_code
_entity_poly.pdbx_strand_id
1 'polypeptide(L)'
;WFPGQQGGQALAEILYGKVNPSGKLPITIDKKIEDNPSYASYPDPAAYRGDNALTEMTYSEGLYMGYRGYDKKHAKPLYPFGYG
;
A
#
# COMPACT_ATOMS: atom_id res chain seq x y z
N TRP A 1 7.43 3.73 -5.98
CA TRP A 1 7.38 5.21 -6.02
C TRP A 1 7.78 5.71 -7.39
N PHE A 2 7.42 6.95 -7.73
CA PHE A 2 7.79 7.60 -8.99
C PHE A 2 8.55 8.90 -8.66
N PRO A 3 9.88 8.94 -8.81
CA PRO A 3 10.72 10.00 -8.21
C PRO A 3 10.85 11.29 -9.05
N GLY A 4 10.12 11.40 -10.16
CA GLY A 4 10.16 12.57 -11.05
C GLY A 4 11.49 12.75 -11.79
N GLN A 5 11.66 13.91 -12.44
CA GLN A 5 12.80 14.18 -13.34
C GLN A 5 14.18 14.19 -12.65
N GLN A 6 14.23 14.48 -11.34
CA GLN A 6 15.46 14.48 -10.55
C GLN A 6 15.67 13.17 -9.77
N GLY A 7 14.87 12.12 -10.05
CA GLY A 7 14.95 10.87 -9.32
C GLY A 7 16.29 10.15 -9.43
N GLY A 8 16.96 10.25 -10.58
CA GLY A 8 18.30 9.69 -10.77
C GLY A 8 19.34 10.36 -9.87
N GLN A 9 19.31 11.69 -9.78
CA GLN A 9 20.18 12.43 -8.87
C GLN A 9 19.87 12.08 -7.41
N ALA A 10 18.60 12.13 -7.01
CA ALA A 10 18.19 11.80 -5.64
C ALA A 10 18.63 10.39 -5.22
N LEU A 11 18.49 9.39 -6.10
CA LEU A 11 18.96 8.02 -5.84
C LEU A 11 20.48 7.96 -5.65
N ALA A 12 21.25 8.59 -6.53
CA ALA A 12 22.71 8.61 -6.43
C ALA A 12 23.17 9.28 -5.14
N GLU A 13 22.59 10.43 -4.77
CA GLU A 13 22.94 11.14 -3.53
C GLU A 13 22.68 10.30 -2.28
N ILE A 14 21.64 9.46 -2.29
CA ILE A 14 21.36 8.50 -1.20
C ILE A 14 22.37 7.34 -1.21
N LEU A 15 22.60 6.70 -2.36
CA LEU A 15 23.49 5.53 -2.46
C LEU A 15 24.95 5.84 -2.12
N TYR A 16 25.41 7.06 -2.44
CA TYR A 16 26.76 7.51 -2.12
C TYR A 16 26.86 8.27 -0.79
N GLY A 17 25.78 8.29 0.02
CA GLY A 17 25.79 8.86 1.37
C GLY A 17 25.91 10.38 1.44
N LYS A 18 25.68 11.09 0.33
CA LYS A 18 25.58 12.56 0.33
C LYS A 18 24.32 13.01 1.08
N VAL A 19 23.26 12.20 1.05
CA VAL A 19 22.02 12.39 1.80
C VAL A 19 21.65 11.08 2.50
N ASN A 20 21.34 11.12 3.80
CA ASN A 20 20.81 9.94 4.50
C ASN A 20 19.33 9.70 4.14
N PRO A 21 18.91 8.44 3.89
CA PRO A 21 17.51 8.13 3.68
C PRO A 21 16.71 8.42 4.97
N SER A 22 15.56 9.08 4.82
CA SER A 22 14.72 9.50 5.95
C SER A 22 13.21 9.30 5.70
N GLY A 23 12.84 8.74 4.55
CA GLY A 23 11.45 8.47 4.21
C GLY A 23 10.86 7.36 5.08
N LYS A 24 9.60 7.53 5.50
CA LYS A 24 8.82 6.50 6.20
C LYS A 24 7.69 6.02 5.30
N LEU A 25 7.38 4.73 5.33
CA LEU A 25 6.31 4.16 4.52
C LEU A 25 4.96 4.77 4.90
N PRO A 26 4.23 5.42 3.97
CA PRO A 26 2.88 5.92 4.21
C PRO A 26 1.81 4.83 4.01
N ILE A 27 2.22 3.61 3.66
CA ILE A 27 1.38 2.42 3.47
C ILE A 27 2.01 1.22 4.16
N THR A 28 1.21 0.20 4.46
CA THR A 28 1.74 -1.13 4.85
C THR A 28 2.05 -1.92 3.60
N ILE A 29 3.17 -2.64 3.57
CA ILE A 29 3.51 -3.57 2.48
C ILE A 29 3.15 -4.98 2.93
N ASP A 30 2.20 -5.57 2.22
CA ASP A 30 1.62 -6.88 2.51
C ASP A 30 2.69 -7.98 2.39
N LYS A 31 2.68 -8.97 3.30
CA LYS A 31 3.53 -10.18 3.15
C LYS A 31 2.92 -11.16 2.16
N LYS A 32 1.60 -11.30 2.24
CA LYS A 32 0.74 -11.98 1.28
C LYS A 32 -0.44 -11.07 0.99
N ILE A 33 -0.94 -11.05 -0.24
CA ILE A 33 -2.02 -10.13 -0.63
C ILE A 33 -3.32 -10.44 0.13
N GLU A 34 -3.52 -11.71 0.51
CA GLU A 34 -4.68 -12.20 1.28
C GLU A 34 -4.74 -11.65 2.71
N ASP A 35 -3.60 -11.21 3.25
CA ASP A 35 -3.55 -10.61 4.59
C ASP A 35 -4.19 -9.20 4.59
N ASN A 36 -4.22 -8.55 3.42
CA ASN A 36 -4.75 -7.21 3.25
C ASN A 36 -6.21 -7.14 3.76
N PRO A 37 -6.55 -6.17 4.61
CA PRO A 37 -7.89 -6.08 5.21
C PRO A 37 -9.03 -6.04 4.20
N SER A 38 -8.80 -5.45 3.03
CA SER A 38 -9.80 -5.30 1.98
C SER A 38 -9.80 -6.47 0.98
N TYR A 39 -8.86 -7.43 1.06
CA TYR A 39 -8.66 -8.46 0.04
C TYR A 39 -9.94 -9.23 -0.30
N ALA A 40 -10.64 -9.74 0.71
CA ALA A 40 -11.82 -10.57 0.52
C ALA A 40 -13.02 -9.80 -0.06
N SER A 41 -13.05 -8.48 0.05
CA SER A 41 -14.16 -7.63 -0.42
C SER A 41 -13.77 -6.68 -1.55
N TYR A 42 -12.52 -6.70 -2.01
CA TYR A 42 -12.08 -5.90 -3.14
C TYR A 42 -12.39 -6.67 -4.44
N PRO A 43 -13.39 -6.24 -5.22
CA PRO A 43 -13.77 -6.97 -6.42
C PRO A 43 -12.73 -6.77 -7.53
N ASP A 44 -12.73 -7.70 -8.49
CA ASP A 44 -11.90 -7.57 -9.69
C ASP A 44 -12.21 -6.23 -10.40
N PRO A 45 -11.21 -5.40 -10.71
CA PRO A 45 -11.40 -4.15 -11.45
C PRO A 45 -12.16 -4.31 -12.78
N ALA A 46 -12.15 -5.50 -13.38
CA ALA A 46 -12.95 -5.81 -14.57
C ALA A 46 -14.46 -5.69 -14.31
N ALA A 47 -14.92 -5.86 -13.07
CA ALA A 47 -16.32 -5.73 -12.69
C ALA A 47 -16.87 -4.29 -12.82
N TYR A 48 -16.00 -3.28 -12.91
CA TYR A 48 -16.39 -1.86 -13.08
C TYR A 48 -16.29 -1.39 -14.54
N ARG A 49 -16.42 -2.30 -15.51
CA ARG A 49 -16.31 -1.97 -16.95
C ARG A 49 -17.47 -2.59 -17.73
N GLY A 50 -17.87 -1.90 -18.82
CA GLY A 50 -18.93 -2.35 -19.72
C GLY A 50 -20.34 -1.98 -19.27
N ASP A 51 -21.34 -2.45 -20.01
CA ASP A 51 -22.73 -2.00 -19.86
C ASP A 51 -23.39 -2.43 -18.54
N ASN A 52 -22.85 -3.46 -17.88
CA ASN A 52 -23.29 -3.96 -16.57
C ASN A 52 -22.23 -3.71 -15.48
N ALA A 53 -21.41 -2.66 -15.64
CA ALA A 53 -20.41 -2.29 -14.64
C ALA A 53 -21.05 -2.10 -13.27
N LEU A 54 -20.41 -2.65 -12.24
CA LEU A 54 -20.68 -2.23 -10.87
C LEU A 54 -20.51 -0.71 -10.78
N THR A 55 -21.39 -0.06 -10.05
CA THR A 55 -21.35 1.38 -9.78
C THR A 55 -21.08 1.70 -8.32
N GLU A 56 -21.09 0.66 -7.48
CA GLU A 56 -20.96 0.77 -6.03
C GLU A 56 -19.93 -0.23 -5.50
N MET A 57 -19.32 0.11 -4.35
CA MET A 57 -18.34 -0.73 -3.66
C MET A 57 -18.63 -0.72 -2.16
N THR A 58 -18.70 -1.90 -1.55
CA THR A 58 -18.86 -2.04 -0.09
C THR A 58 -17.51 -2.14 0.60
N TYR A 59 -17.27 -1.25 1.58
CA TYR A 59 -16.06 -1.22 2.39
C TYR A 59 -16.25 -2.09 3.64
N SER A 60 -16.19 -3.41 3.46
CA SER A 60 -16.50 -4.38 4.52
C SER A 60 -15.51 -4.35 5.69
N GLU A 61 -14.29 -3.87 5.44
CA GLU A 61 -13.23 -3.68 6.43
C GLU A 61 -13.52 -2.53 7.42
N GLY A 62 -14.46 -1.64 7.10
CA GLY A 62 -14.81 -0.48 7.91
C GLY A 62 -13.59 0.38 8.26
N LEU A 63 -13.38 0.65 9.55
CA LEU A 63 -12.25 1.47 10.03
C LEU A 63 -10.90 0.72 10.05
N TYR A 64 -10.90 -0.58 9.76
CA TYR A 64 -9.72 -1.43 9.86
C TYR A 64 -8.94 -1.51 8.54
N MET A 65 -8.76 -0.36 7.88
CA MET A 65 -7.96 -0.23 6.66
C MET A 65 -6.47 -0.09 6.96
N GLY A 66 -5.63 -0.58 6.03
CA GLY A 66 -4.18 -0.51 6.15
C GLY A 66 -3.68 -1.11 7.47
N TYR A 67 -2.72 -0.45 8.13
CA TYR A 67 -2.08 -0.96 9.35
C TYR A 67 -3.08 -1.33 10.46
N ARG A 68 -4.22 -0.63 10.57
CA ARG A 68 -5.24 -0.91 11.59
C ARG A 68 -5.84 -2.31 11.45
N GLY A 69 -5.99 -2.80 10.22
CA GLY A 69 -6.49 -4.14 9.96
C GLY A 69 -5.44 -5.22 10.23
N TYR A 70 -4.18 -4.93 9.96
CA TYR A 70 -3.05 -5.79 10.36
C TYR A 70 -2.98 -5.93 11.89
N ASP A 71 -3.07 -4.81 12.61
CA ASP A 71 -3.08 -4.78 14.07
C ASP A 71 -4.27 -5.58 14.64
N LYS A 72 -5.48 -5.38 14.09
CA LYS A 72 -6.68 -6.11 14.50
C LYS A 72 -6.57 -7.63 14.28
N LYS A 73 -5.98 -8.06 13.17
CA LYS A 73 -5.83 -9.48 12.82
C LYS A 73 -4.59 -10.12 13.48
N HIS A 74 -3.76 -9.34 14.18
CA HIS A 74 -2.43 -9.74 14.65
C HIS A 74 -1.57 -10.33 13.51
N ALA A 75 -1.74 -9.83 12.29
CA ALA A 75 -1.02 -10.29 11.11
C ALA A 75 0.25 -9.46 10.94
N LYS A 76 1.40 -10.12 10.71
CA LYS A 76 2.68 -9.44 10.52
C LYS A 76 2.88 -9.05 9.04
N PRO A 77 2.89 -7.75 8.68
CA PRO A 77 3.17 -7.32 7.32
C PRO A 77 4.64 -7.56 6.94
N LEU A 78 4.97 -7.43 5.65
CA LEU A 78 6.36 -7.47 5.19
C LEU A 78 7.12 -6.25 5.69
N TYR A 79 6.52 -5.06 5.52
CA TYR A 79 6.98 -3.81 6.13
C TYR A 79 5.79 -3.03 6.68
N PRO A 80 5.80 -2.63 7.96
CA PRO A 80 4.67 -1.91 8.56
C PRO A 80 4.60 -0.45 8.10
N PHE A 81 3.43 0.16 8.27
CA PHE A 81 3.29 1.61 8.17
C PHE A 81 4.31 2.32 9.07
N GLY A 82 4.90 3.41 8.58
CA GLY A 82 5.92 4.17 9.30
C GLY A 82 7.31 3.55 9.31
N TYR A 83 7.53 2.40 8.68
CA TYR A 83 8.86 1.79 8.54
C TYR A 83 9.78 2.61 7.62
N GLY A 84 11.07 2.65 7.91
CA GLY A 84 12.09 3.39 7.16
C GLY A 84 13.13 3.99 8.10
#